data_AF-A0A3E0A5A8-F1
#
_entry.id   AF-A0A3E0A5A8-F1
#
_cell.length_a   1.000
_cell.length_b   1.000
_cell.length_c   1.000
_cell.angle_alpha   90.00
_cell.angle_beta   90.00
_cell.angle_gamma   90.00
#
_symmetry.space_group_name_H-M   'P 1'
#
loop_
_entity.id
_entity.type
_entity.pdbx_description
1 polymer ?
#
loop_
_entity_poly.entity_id
_entity_poly.type
_entity_poly.pdbx_seq_one_letter_code
_entity_poly.pdbx_strand_id
1 'polypeptide(L)'
;MVNLVLVSHSKKLAESAAGMALQMIASGQVKIATAAGVGEDNQDFGTNAVEIADAIQKVDSKEGVLVLMDLGSAVLSTQMALELLPDDVRTRVRVCPGPFIEGAVVGAAQASAGGTLEQVYTEAFNSIKPKEEQFEPELPQQPVEVPADQNADPNKHEVVLTLQNEHGLHARPGVRFVQTASKYDADIMVTNLTTGKGPSSAKSLTAITFLGVLKGHQIQVTATGKQRDEALKALTELVESKFDED
;
A
#
# COMPACT_ATOMS: atom_id res chain seq x y z
N MET A 1 0.33 9.58 -12.64
CA MET A 1 0.38 8.75 -11.41
C MET A 1 -0.79 9.09 -10.52
N VAL A 2 -1.19 8.16 -9.66
CA VAL A 2 -2.24 8.41 -8.67
C VAL A 2 -1.78 9.52 -7.73
N ASN A 3 -2.63 10.52 -7.51
CA ASN A 3 -2.36 11.61 -6.57
C ASN A 3 -3.29 11.51 -5.37
N LEU A 4 -2.97 12.22 -4.29
CA LEU A 4 -3.71 12.14 -3.04
C LEU A 4 -4.33 13.49 -2.65
N VAL A 5 -5.53 13.43 -2.07
CA VAL A 5 -6.14 14.54 -1.33
C VAL A 5 -6.39 14.10 0.10
N LEU A 6 -5.91 14.89 1.06
CA LEU A 6 -6.12 14.67 2.48
C LEU A 6 -7.14 15.68 3.00
N VAL A 7 -8.30 15.17 3.40
CA VAL A 7 -9.40 15.96 3.95
C VAL A 7 -9.42 15.83 5.46
N SER A 8 -9.32 16.95 6.18
CA SER A 8 -9.34 16.93 7.64
C SER A 8 -10.09 18.11 8.23
N HIS A 9 -10.58 17.96 9.45
CA HIS A 9 -11.07 19.10 10.21
C HIS A 9 -9.94 20.08 10.55
N SER A 10 -8.69 19.62 10.64
CA SER A 10 -7.57 20.42 11.09
C SER A 10 -6.54 20.62 9.98
N LYS A 11 -6.34 21.87 9.57
CA LYS A 11 -5.28 22.24 8.62
C LYS A 11 -3.90 21.71 9.06
N LYS A 12 -3.54 21.92 10.34
CA LYS A 12 -2.25 21.49 10.89
C LYS A 12 -2.07 19.97 10.83
N LEU A 13 -3.14 19.21 11.07
CA LEU A 13 -3.10 17.75 10.98
C LEU A 13 -2.90 17.29 9.53
N ALA A 14 -3.68 17.84 8.59
CA ALA A 14 -3.56 17.49 7.18
C ALA A 14 -2.18 17.85 6.61
N GLU A 15 -1.64 19.03 6.95
CA GLU A 15 -0.30 19.45 6.55
C GLU A 15 0.79 18.53 7.13
N SER A 16 0.65 18.14 8.40
CA SER A 16 1.60 17.22 9.03
C SER A 16 1.54 15.82 8.40
N ALA A 17 0.34 15.30 8.13
CA ALA A 17 0.14 14.02 7.46
C ALA A 17 0.70 14.03 6.02
N ALA A 18 0.46 15.11 5.27
CA ALA A 18 1.05 15.30 3.95
C ALA A 18 2.58 15.36 4.02
N GLY A 19 3.13 16.10 5.00
CA GLY A 19 4.57 16.17 5.24
C GLY A 19 5.20 14.81 5.51
N MET A 20 4.56 13.99 6.35
CA MET A 20 5.02 12.61 6.62
C MET A 20 4.97 11.73 5.37
N ALA A 21 3.88 11.79 4.61
CA ALA A 21 3.75 11.03 3.37
C ALA A 21 4.82 11.42 2.34
N LEU A 22 5.13 12.72 2.21
CA LEU A 22 6.15 13.24 1.31
C LEU A 22 7.57 12.80 1.69
N GLN A 23 7.86 12.56 2.98
CA GLN A 23 9.17 12.06 3.41
C GLN A 23 9.45 10.62 2.95
N MET A 24 8.40 9.84 2.68
CA MET A 24 8.50 8.43 2.32
C MET A 24 8.62 8.19 0.81
N ILE A 25 8.54 9.23 -0.02
CA ILE A 25 8.54 9.12 -1.48
C ILE A 25 9.70 9.88 -2.12
N ALA A 26 10.15 9.43 -3.29
CA ALA A 26 11.13 10.18 -4.08
C ALA A 26 10.52 11.50 -4.58
N SER A 27 11.27 12.59 -4.48
CA SER A 27 10.76 13.94 -4.76
C SER A 27 10.18 14.08 -6.17
N GLY A 28 9.01 14.72 -6.27
CA GLY A 28 8.41 15.18 -7.54
C GLY A 28 7.50 14.17 -8.26
N GLN A 29 7.28 12.98 -7.69
CA GLN A 29 6.48 11.93 -8.32
C GLN A 29 4.98 12.04 -8.01
N VAL A 30 4.61 12.07 -6.73
CA VAL A 30 3.20 12.09 -6.30
C VAL A 30 2.83 13.49 -5.81
N LYS A 31 1.68 14.01 -6.27
CA LYS A 31 1.11 15.26 -5.73
C LYS A 31 0.18 14.93 -4.57
N ILE A 32 0.33 15.67 -3.48
CA ILE A 32 -0.57 15.60 -2.32
C ILE A 32 -1.15 17.00 -2.09
N ALA A 33 -2.46 17.13 -2.16
CA ALA A 33 -3.19 18.34 -1.76
C ALA A 33 -3.93 18.12 -0.43
N THR A 34 -4.16 19.21 0.29
CA THR A 34 -4.91 19.22 1.54
C THR A 34 -6.14 20.11 1.38
N ALA A 35 -7.26 19.67 1.94
CA ALA A 35 -8.48 20.47 2.10
C ALA A 35 -8.94 20.32 3.54
N ALA A 36 -8.60 21.30 4.38
CA ALA A 36 -8.77 21.15 5.81
C ALA A 36 -8.89 22.47 6.56
N GLY A 37 -9.70 22.45 7.62
CA GLY A 37 -10.05 23.63 8.40
C GLY A 37 -11.12 24.49 7.74
N VAL A 38 -11.64 25.45 8.50
CA VAL A 38 -12.57 26.49 8.05
C VAL A 38 -12.23 27.82 8.73
N GLY A 39 -12.97 28.88 8.40
CA GLY A 39 -12.77 30.20 8.98
C GLY A 39 -11.61 30.95 8.34
N GLU A 40 -11.12 31.99 9.01
CA GLU A 40 -10.00 32.79 8.52
C GLU A 40 -8.72 31.93 8.44
N ASP A 41 -8.08 31.91 7.27
CA ASP A 41 -6.87 31.11 6.98
C ASP A 41 -6.98 29.60 7.29
N ASN A 42 -8.20 29.06 7.37
CA ASN A 42 -8.52 27.68 7.72
C ASN A 42 -7.96 27.25 9.10
N GLN A 43 -7.98 28.16 10.09
CA GLN A 43 -7.49 27.87 11.44
C GLN A 43 -8.50 27.14 12.34
N ASP A 44 -9.80 27.25 12.04
CA ASP A 44 -10.84 26.60 12.83
C ASP A 44 -11.07 25.16 12.38
N PHE A 45 -11.55 24.32 13.28
CA PHE A 45 -11.88 22.94 12.95
C PHE A 45 -13.13 22.86 12.06
N GLY A 46 -13.00 22.25 10.89
CA GLY A 46 -14.12 22.03 9.99
C GLY A 46 -13.69 21.58 8.60
N THR A 47 -14.67 21.34 7.73
CA THR A 47 -14.44 20.94 6.34
C THR A 47 -15.32 21.74 5.39
N ASN A 48 -14.83 21.97 4.17
CA ASN A 48 -15.52 22.75 3.14
C ASN A 48 -15.54 21.96 1.82
N ALA A 49 -16.75 21.64 1.33
CA ALA A 49 -16.93 20.85 0.10
C ALA A 49 -16.33 21.51 -1.14
N VAL A 50 -16.35 22.84 -1.24
CA VAL A 50 -15.77 23.58 -2.37
C VAL A 50 -14.25 23.44 -2.38
N GLU A 51 -13.61 23.63 -1.23
CA GLU A 51 -12.14 23.48 -1.12
C GLU A 51 -11.69 22.03 -1.36
N ILE A 52 -12.50 21.04 -0.97
CA ILE A 52 -12.22 19.63 -1.30
C ILE A 52 -12.29 19.41 -2.82
N ALA A 53 -13.32 19.92 -3.50
CA ALA A 53 -13.45 19.80 -4.95
C ALA A 53 -12.29 20.50 -5.69
N ASP A 54 -11.87 21.68 -5.22
CA ASP A 54 -10.72 22.41 -5.76
C ASP A 54 -9.41 21.66 -5.54
N ALA A 55 -9.22 21.07 -4.36
CA ALA A 55 -8.04 20.26 -4.04
C ALA A 55 -7.94 19.02 -4.95
N ILE A 56 -9.07 18.34 -5.20
CA ILE A 56 -9.14 17.21 -6.12
C ILE A 56 -8.76 17.64 -7.55
N GLN A 57 -9.37 18.72 -8.06
CA GLN A 57 -9.06 19.21 -9.40
C GLN A 57 -7.59 19.64 -9.56
N LYS A 58 -7.01 20.28 -8.53
CA LYS A 58 -5.62 20.71 -8.52
C LYS A 58 -4.61 19.57 -8.71
N VAL A 59 -4.96 18.37 -8.23
CA VAL A 59 -4.11 17.18 -8.32
C VAL A 59 -4.63 16.12 -9.28
N ASP A 60 -5.68 16.41 -10.06
CA ASP A 60 -6.22 15.46 -11.03
C ASP A 60 -5.15 14.98 -12.03
N SER A 61 -5.27 13.72 -12.41
CA SER A 61 -4.41 13.05 -13.37
C SER A 61 -5.18 11.94 -14.07
N LYS A 62 -4.62 11.41 -15.16
CA LYS A 62 -5.23 10.31 -15.91
C LYS A 62 -5.29 9.01 -15.10
N GLU A 63 -4.40 8.85 -14.13
CA GLU A 63 -4.28 7.66 -13.28
C GLU A 63 -5.16 7.77 -12.02
N GLY A 64 -5.72 8.95 -11.74
CA GLY A 64 -6.75 9.17 -10.74
C GLY A 64 -6.28 9.78 -9.43
N VAL A 65 -7.24 9.96 -8.52
CA VAL A 65 -7.06 10.64 -7.23
C VAL A 65 -7.62 9.78 -6.10
N LEU A 66 -6.80 9.48 -5.10
CA LEU A 66 -7.24 8.88 -3.85
C LEU A 66 -7.56 9.99 -2.84
N VAL A 67 -8.75 9.96 -2.24
CA VAL A 67 -9.17 10.88 -1.18
C VAL A 67 -9.20 10.14 0.15
N LEU A 68 -8.47 10.64 1.14
CA LEU A 68 -8.51 10.16 2.53
C LEU A 68 -9.10 11.24 3.42
N MET A 69 -9.79 10.81 4.48
CA MET A 69 -10.58 11.65 5.35
C MET A 69 -10.38 11.24 6.81
N ASP A 70 -10.51 12.19 7.74
CA ASP A 70 -10.31 11.92 9.16
C ASP A 70 -11.57 11.41 9.88
N LEU A 71 -12.56 12.27 10.08
CA LEU A 71 -13.72 12.06 10.93
C LEU A 71 -15.02 12.27 10.15
N GLY A 72 -16.14 11.86 10.74
CA GLY A 72 -17.44 11.71 10.06
C GLY A 72 -17.90 12.90 9.22
N SER A 73 -17.72 14.17 9.64
CA SER A 73 -18.18 15.30 8.81
C SER A 73 -17.37 15.49 7.53
N ALA A 74 -16.09 15.09 7.53
CA ALA A 74 -15.24 15.10 6.34
C ALA A 74 -15.77 14.12 5.27
N VAL A 75 -16.41 13.03 5.68
CA VAL A 75 -17.08 12.07 4.80
C VAL A 75 -18.19 12.76 4.02
N LEU A 76 -19.09 13.45 4.72
CA LEU A 76 -20.23 14.14 4.12
C LEU A 76 -19.78 15.28 3.20
N SER A 77 -18.86 16.12 3.66
CA SER A 77 -18.29 17.21 2.86
C SER A 77 -17.59 16.70 1.60
N THR A 78 -16.93 15.54 1.66
CA THR A 78 -16.32 14.91 0.49
C THR A 78 -17.38 14.37 -0.48
N GLN A 79 -18.45 13.75 0.03
CA GLN A 79 -19.56 13.30 -0.84
C GLN A 79 -20.18 14.47 -1.60
N MET A 80 -20.42 15.60 -0.93
CA MET A 80 -20.89 16.82 -1.58
C MET A 80 -19.87 17.36 -2.59
N ALA A 81 -18.57 17.33 -2.25
CA ALA A 81 -17.51 17.77 -3.17
C ALA A 81 -17.50 16.95 -4.46
N LEU A 82 -17.77 15.64 -4.41
CA LEU A 82 -17.85 14.79 -5.60
C LEU A 82 -19.00 15.19 -6.54
N GLU A 83 -20.07 15.80 -6.02
CA GLU A 83 -21.18 16.32 -6.84
C GLU A 83 -20.83 17.63 -7.55
N LEU A 84 -19.82 18.35 -7.05
CA LEU A 84 -19.32 19.60 -7.64
C LEU A 84 -18.27 19.37 -8.74
N LEU A 85 -17.73 18.14 -8.85
CA LEU A 85 -16.71 17.81 -9.82
C LEU A 85 -17.29 17.58 -11.22
N PRO A 86 -16.55 17.94 -12.28
CA PRO A 86 -16.83 17.46 -13.63
C PRO A 86 -16.89 15.93 -13.69
N ASP A 87 -17.79 15.36 -14.49
CA ASP A 87 -18.02 13.90 -14.56
C ASP A 87 -16.74 13.12 -14.92
N ASP A 88 -15.92 13.66 -15.82
CA ASP A 88 -14.69 13.01 -16.25
C ASP A 88 -13.67 12.92 -15.10
N VAL A 89 -13.56 13.96 -14.27
CA VAL A 89 -12.73 13.96 -13.07
C VAL A 89 -13.32 13.01 -12.02
N ARG A 90 -14.63 13.15 -11.74
CA ARG A 90 -15.35 12.37 -10.72
C ARG A 90 -15.17 10.86 -10.90
N THR A 91 -15.22 10.36 -12.13
CA THR A 91 -15.02 8.92 -12.43
C THR A 91 -13.63 8.38 -12.10
N ARG A 92 -12.63 9.26 -11.93
CA ARG A 92 -11.25 8.91 -11.58
C ARG A 92 -10.92 9.15 -10.09
N VAL A 93 -11.92 9.51 -9.28
CA VAL A 93 -11.73 9.74 -7.84
C VAL A 93 -12.17 8.51 -7.05
N ARG A 94 -11.33 8.08 -6.10
CA ARG A 94 -11.65 7.02 -5.14
C ARG A 94 -11.57 7.55 -3.72
N VAL A 95 -12.67 7.44 -2.97
CA VAL A 95 -12.72 7.82 -1.55
C VAL A 95 -12.36 6.61 -0.70
N CYS A 96 -11.34 6.75 0.16
CA CYS A 96 -10.84 5.71 1.04
C CYS A 96 -11.31 5.93 2.48
N PRO A 97 -12.06 4.98 3.07
CA PRO A 97 -12.48 5.03 4.48
C PRO A 97 -11.41 4.46 5.44
N GLY A 98 -10.15 4.35 4.98
CA GLY A 98 -9.01 3.88 5.79
C GLY A 98 -8.56 4.91 6.84
N PRO A 99 -7.66 4.52 7.76
CA PRO A 99 -7.14 5.43 8.78
C PRO A 99 -6.35 6.58 8.12
N PHE A 100 -6.57 7.81 8.61
CA PHE A 100 -6.15 9.03 7.92
C PHE A 100 -4.63 9.13 7.70
N ILE A 101 -3.82 8.92 8.75
CA ILE A 101 -2.36 9.15 8.70
C ILE A 101 -1.67 7.97 8.00
N GLU A 102 -1.95 6.75 8.47
CA GLU A 102 -1.36 5.52 7.97
C GLU A 102 -1.71 5.32 6.49
N GLY A 103 -2.97 5.58 6.14
CA GLY A 103 -3.45 5.49 4.77
C GLY A 103 -2.78 6.53 3.87
N ALA A 104 -2.53 7.74 4.36
CA ALA A 104 -1.85 8.78 3.59
C ALA A 104 -0.40 8.40 3.25
N VAL A 105 0.32 7.86 4.24
CA VAL A 105 1.72 7.45 4.08
C VAL A 105 1.84 6.25 3.15
N VAL A 106 1.07 5.19 3.43
CA VAL A 106 1.10 3.95 2.63
C VAL A 106 0.57 4.19 1.22
N GLY A 107 -0.52 4.94 1.09
CA GLY A 107 -1.10 5.30 -0.20
C GLY A 107 -0.14 6.12 -1.07
N ALA A 108 0.54 7.11 -0.49
CA ALA A 108 1.55 7.90 -1.22
C ALA A 108 2.74 7.03 -1.66
N ALA A 109 3.22 6.14 -0.80
CA ALA A 109 4.30 5.21 -1.13
C ALA A 109 3.90 4.28 -2.29
N GLN A 110 2.70 3.69 -2.22
CA GLN A 110 2.18 2.82 -3.28
C GLN A 110 1.98 3.57 -4.61
N ALA A 111 1.50 4.81 -4.55
CA ALA A 111 1.36 5.66 -5.72
C ALA A 111 2.72 6.00 -6.35
N SER A 112 3.73 6.30 -5.53
CA SER A 112 5.10 6.59 -5.99
C SER A 112 5.77 5.35 -6.60
N ALA A 113 5.38 4.14 -6.17
CA ALA A 113 5.84 2.89 -6.75
C ALA A 113 5.17 2.56 -8.11
N GLY A 114 4.28 3.42 -8.62
CA GLY A 114 3.57 3.21 -9.87
C GLY A 114 2.32 2.34 -9.76
N GLY A 115 1.77 2.17 -8.55
CA GLY A 115 0.53 1.43 -8.32
C GLY A 115 -0.68 2.04 -9.02
N THR A 116 -1.62 1.18 -9.43
CA THR A 116 -2.94 1.59 -9.93
C THR A 116 -3.79 2.20 -8.83
N LEU A 117 -4.84 2.97 -9.19
CA LEU A 117 -5.76 3.57 -8.21
C LEU A 117 -6.37 2.54 -7.25
N GLU A 118 -6.72 1.35 -7.74
CA GLU A 118 -7.26 0.27 -6.90
C GLU A 118 -6.21 -0.28 -5.94
N GLN A 119 -4.96 -0.50 -6.39
CA GLN A 119 -3.88 -0.93 -5.49
C GLN A 119 -3.57 0.12 -4.42
N VAL A 120 -3.53 1.40 -4.80
CA VAL A 120 -3.32 2.52 -3.89
C VAL A 120 -4.46 2.61 -2.86
N TYR A 121 -5.70 2.42 -3.29
CA TYR A 121 -6.87 2.33 -2.41
C TYR A 121 -6.78 1.16 -1.44
N THR A 122 -6.49 -0.06 -1.94
CA THR A 122 -6.42 -1.26 -1.10
C THR A 122 -5.35 -1.15 -0.02
N GLU A 123 -4.18 -0.63 -0.37
CA GLU A 123 -3.08 -0.44 0.58
C GLU A 123 -3.41 0.64 1.63
N ALA A 124 -3.97 1.77 1.20
CA ALA A 124 -4.41 2.83 2.12
C ALA A 124 -5.56 2.38 3.05
N PHE A 125 -6.48 1.56 2.56
CA PHE A 125 -7.59 1.04 3.36
C PHE A 125 -7.11 0.05 4.43
N ASN A 126 -6.15 -0.80 4.09
CA ASN A 126 -5.63 -1.86 4.98
C ASN A 126 -4.49 -1.39 5.90
N SER A 127 -4.11 -0.11 5.88
CA SER A 127 -2.92 0.38 6.57
C SER A 127 -3.01 0.33 8.11
N ILE A 128 -4.16 -0.04 8.68
CA ILE A 128 -4.31 -0.26 10.13
C ILE A 128 -3.81 -1.63 10.59
N LYS A 129 -3.88 -2.65 9.72
CA LYS A 129 -3.53 -4.05 10.03
C LYS A 129 -2.17 -4.22 10.69
N PRO A 130 -1.10 -3.51 10.27
CA PRO A 130 0.19 -3.56 10.93
C PRO A 130 0.17 -3.29 12.43
N LYS A 131 -0.70 -2.38 12.86
CA LYS A 131 -0.86 -2.05 14.28
C LYS A 131 -1.68 -3.12 14.97
N GLU A 132 -2.74 -3.63 14.34
CA GLU A 132 -3.53 -4.73 14.89
C GLU A 132 -2.64 -5.96 15.17
N GLU A 133 -1.84 -6.38 14.20
CA GLU A 133 -0.93 -7.53 14.32
C GLU A 133 0.16 -7.35 15.40
N GLN A 134 0.54 -6.11 15.74
CA GLN A 134 1.52 -5.83 16.80
C GLN A 134 0.92 -5.90 18.21
N PHE A 135 -0.40 -5.71 18.32
CA PHE A 135 -1.10 -5.64 19.61
C PHE A 135 -2.09 -6.79 19.81
N GLU A 136 -2.28 -7.67 18.83
CA GLU A 136 -2.91 -8.96 19.05
C GLU A 136 -2.04 -9.75 20.06
N PRO A 137 -2.60 -10.14 21.23
CA PRO A 137 -1.95 -11.17 22.02
C PRO A 137 -1.78 -12.38 21.11
N GLU A 138 -0.73 -13.19 21.29
CA GLU A 138 -0.68 -14.56 20.79
C GLU A 138 -1.83 -15.35 21.45
N LEU A 139 -3.07 -15.05 21.06
CA LEU A 139 -4.14 -16.03 21.10
C LEU A 139 -3.56 -17.19 20.30
N PRO A 140 -3.57 -18.43 20.82
CA PRO A 140 -3.21 -19.57 20.01
C PRO A 140 -4.04 -19.42 18.76
N GLN A 141 -3.37 -19.15 17.64
CA GLN A 141 -4.01 -19.19 16.35
C GLN A 141 -4.66 -20.57 16.38
N GLN A 142 -5.99 -20.62 16.43
CA GLN A 142 -6.64 -21.80 15.88
C GLN A 142 -5.92 -21.96 14.56
N PRO A 143 -5.28 -23.12 14.31
CA PRO A 143 -4.69 -23.35 13.02
C PRO A 143 -5.75 -22.85 12.06
N VAL A 144 -5.42 -21.83 11.28
CA VAL A 144 -6.16 -21.66 10.04
C VAL A 144 -6.00 -23.05 9.49
N GLU A 145 -7.10 -23.81 9.43
CA GLU A 145 -7.11 -25.03 8.68
C GLU A 145 -6.74 -24.53 7.29
N VAL A 146 -5.44 -24.53 7.00
CA VAL A 146 -4.92 -24.76 5.68
C VAL A 146 -5.67 -26.05 5.37
N PRO A 147 -6.67 -26.02 4.46
CA PRO A 147 -7.19 -27.27 3.97
C PRO A 147 -5.94 -28.02 3.54
N ALA A 148 -5.66 -29.14 4.19
CA ALA A 148 -4.55 -29.98 3.79
C ALA A 148 -4.82 -30.28 2.33
N ASP A 149 -4.12 -29.58 1.43
CA ASP A 149 -4.37 -29.74 0.03
C ASP A 149 -3.73 -31.06 -0.36
N GLN A 150 -4.53 -32.11 -0.24
CA GLN A 150 -4.25 -33.44 -0.72
C GLN A 150 -4.40 -33.49 -2.25
N ASN A 151 -4.56 -32.36 -2.94
CA ASN A 151 -4.41 -32.23 -4.37
C ASN A 151 -3.33 -31.19 -4.69
N ALA A 152 -2.12 -31.65 -4.99
CA ALA A 152 -1.11 -30.80 -5.61
C ALA A 152 -1.68 -30.18 -6.89
N ASP A 153 -1.99 -28.88 -6.85
CA ASP A 153 -2.38 -28.12 -8.04
C ASP A 153 -1.22 -28.21 -9.07
N PRO A 154 -1.43 -28.88 -10.23
CA PRO A 154 -0.38 -29.05 -11.23
C PRO A 154 0.08 -27.72 -11.86
N ASN A 155 -0.57 -26.60 -11.55
CA ASN A 155 -0.22 -25.26 -12.02
C ASN A 155 0.51 -24.39 -10.97
N LYS A 156 0.79 -24.92 -9.78
CA LYS A 156 1.52 -24.23 -8.72
C LYS A 156 2.99 -24.64 -8.73
N HIS A 157 3.87 -23.68 -8.94
CA HIS A 157 5.33 -23.88 -8.85
C HIS A 157 5.86 -23.17 -7.60
N GLU A 158 6.93 -23.71 -7.03
CA GLU A 158 7.52 -23.16 -5.80
C GLU A 158 9.04 -23.27 -5.76
N VAL A 159 9.65 -22.36 -5.02
CA VAL A 159 11.08 -22.34 -4.72
C VAL A 159 11.29 -21.89 -3.28
N VAL A 160 12.29 -22.47 -2.61
CA VAL A 160 12.73 -22.04 -1.28
C VAL A 160 14.01 -21.24 -1.41
N LEU A 161 14.02 -20.03 -0.89
CA LEU A 161 15.14 -19.08 -0.96
C LEU A 161 15.61 -18.70 0.43
N THR A 162 16.91 -18.55 0.61
CA THR A 162 17.51 -18.09 1.87
C THR A 162 18.01 -16.66 1.69
N LEU A 163 17.55 -15.73 2.53
CA LEU A 163 17.92 -14.32 2.45
C LEU A 163 19.28 -14.11 3.10
N GLN A 164 20.27 -13.66 2.35
CA GLN A 164 21.64 -13.43 2.86
C GLN A 164 22.00 -11.95 2.98
N ASN A 165 21.14 -11.06 2.49
CA ASN A 165 21.34 -9.62 2.55
C ASN A 165 21.01 -9.07 3.96
N GLU A 166 21.66 -7.96 4.35
CA GLU A 166 21.58 -7.40 5.71
C GLU A 166 20.16 -7.04 6.15
N HIS A 167 19.37 -6.46 5.24
CA HIS A 167 18.05 -5.92 5.58
C HIS A 167 16.90 -6.91 5.35
N GLY A 168 17.19 -8.14 4.92
CA GLY A 168 16.16 -9.11 4.55
C GLY A 168 15.21 -8.54 3.48
N LEU A 169 13.90 -8.70 3.63
CA LEU A 169 12.92 -8.07 2.74
C LEU A 169 12.35 -6.74 3.28
N HIS A 170 13.04 -6.10 4.21
CA HIS A 170 12.65 -4.77 4.70
C HIS A 170 13.24 -3.65 3.84
N ALA A 171 12.61 -2.47 3.85
CA ALA A 171 13.10 -1.26 3.18
C ALA A 171 13.36 -1.46 1.67
N ARG A 172 14.58 -1.15 1.20
CA ARG A 172 14.93 -1.13 -0.24
C ARG A 172 14.87 -2.51 -0.90
N PRO A 173 15.41 -3.60 -0.31
CA PRO A 173 15.19 -4.96 -0.79
C PRO A 173 13.71 -5.32 -0.95
N GLY A 174 12.87 -4.97 0.03
CA GLY A 174 11.42 -5.19 -0.04
C GLY A 174 10.78 -4.51 -1.23
N VAL A 175 11.13 -3.25 -1.48
CA VAL A 175 10.67 -2.50 -2.66
C VAL A 175 11.13 -3.17 -3.96
N ARG A 176 12.39 -3.59 -4.07
CA ARG A 176 12.91 -4.28 -5.27
C ARG A 176 12.25 -5.63 -5.50
N PHE A 177 12.00 -6.38 -4.43
CA PHE A 177 11.30 -7.66 -4.47
C PHE A 177 9.88 -7.47 -5.04
N VAL A 178 9.13 -6.52 -4.50
CA VAL A 178 7.76 -6.21 -4.91
C VAL A 178 7.70 -5.66 -6.34
N GLN A 179 8.64 -4.79 -6.71
CA GLN A 179 8.76 -4.28 -8.08
C GLN A 179 9.07 -5.40 -9.07
N THR A 180 9.87 -6.38 -8.68
CA THR A 180 10.20 -7.53 -9.53
C THR A 180 9.00 -8.44 -9.68
N ALA A 181 8.34 -8.81 -8.57
CA ALA A 181 7.13 -9.64 -8.58
C ALA A 181 6.00 -9.00 -9.41
N SER A 182 5.83 -7.68 -9.34
CA SER A 182 4.75 -6.95 -10.03
C SER A 182 4.90 -6.89 -11.55
N LYS A 183 6.08 -7.24 -12.12
CA LYS A 183 6.30 -7.25 -13.57
C LYS A 183 5.63 -8.42 -14.30
N TYR A 184 5.20 -9.44 -13.56
CA TYR A 184 4.72 -10.70 -14.14
C TYR A 184 3.22 -10.89 -13.94
N ASP A 185 2.54 -11.42 -14.95
CA ASP A 185 1.16 -11.94 -14.91
C ASP A 185 1.14 -13.32 -14.22
N ALA A 186 1.44 -13.28 -12.92
CA ALA A 186 1.42 -14.41 -12.00
C ALA A 186 0.86 -13.97 -10.64
N ASP A 187 0.12 -14.84 -9.97
CA ASP A 187 -0.18 -14.67 -8.55
C ASP A 187 0.97 -15.29 -7.75
N ILE A 188 1.61 -14.48 -6.90
CA ILE A 188 2.87 -14.82 -6.24
C ILE A 188 2.70 -14.62 -4.75
N MET A 189 2.90 -15.68 -3.99
CA MET A 189 2.73 -15.72 -2.55
C MET A 189 4.05 -16.11 -1.87
N VAL A 190 4.35 -15.49 -0.74
CA VAL A 190 5.58 -15.70 0.04
C VAL A 190 5.23 -16.10 1.46
N THR A 191 5.81 -17.21 1.92
CA THR A 191 5.74 -17.66 3.31
C THR A 191 7.13 -17.62 3.91
N ASN A 192 7.27 -17.04 5.10
CA ASN A 192 8.50 -17.10 5.88
C ASN A 192 8.54 -18.44 6.63
N LEU A 193 9.32 -19.39 6.13
CA LEU A 193 9.44 -20.73 6.71
C LEU A 193 10.14 -20.71 8.08
N THR A 194 10.96 -19.71 8.35
CA THR A 194 11.67 -19.58 9.63
C THR A 194 10.73 -19.17 10.77
N THR A 195 9.77 -18.28 10.50
CA THR A 195 8.82 -17.79 11.53
C THR A 195 7.42 -18.41 11.40
N GLY A 196 7.14 -19.12 10.32
CA GLY A 196 5.81 -19.64 9.99
C GLY A 196 4.83 -18.56 9.50
N LYS A 197 5.24 -17.30 9.36
CA LYS A 197 4.36 -16.21 8.91
C LYS A 197 4.07 -16.29 7.41
N GLY A 198 2.86 -15.94 7.00
CA GLY A 198 2.38 -15.98 5.61
C GLY A 198 1.27 -17.01 5.39
N PRO A 199 0.85 -17.26 4.14
CA PRO A 199 1.38 -16.68 2.91
C PRO A 199 0.95 -15.22 2.69
N SER A 200 1.87 -14.38 2.22
CA SER A 200 1.65 -12.95 1.88
C SER A 200 1.89 -12.69 0.40
N SER A 201 1.15 -11.77 -0.21
CA SER A 201 1.37 -11.43 -1.62
C SER A 201 2.74 -10.78 -1.85
N ALA A 202 3.50 -11.29 -2.82
CA ALA A 202 4.77 -10.71 -3.26
C ALA A 202 4.60 -9.34 -3.94
N LYS A 203 3.37 -8.96 -4.30
CA LYS A 203 3.05 -7.70 -4.98
C LYS A 203 2.60 -6.58 -4.03
N SER A 204 2.56 -6.85 -2.73
CA SER A 204 2.25 -5.86 -1.70
C SER A 204 3.48 -5.58 -0.85
N LEU A 205 3.95 -4.34 -0.89
CA LEU A 205 5.09 -3.89 -0.07
C LEU A 205 4.78 -4.00 1.42
N THR A 206 3.57 -3.64 1.81
CA THR A 206 3.05 -3.82 3.17
C THR A 206 3.14 -5.29 3.56
N ALA A 207 2.52 -6.20 2.80
CA ALA A 207 2.48 -7.63 3.14
C ALA A 207 3.87 -8.27 3.23
N ILE A 208 4.81 -7.89 2.36
CA ILE A 208 6.21 -8.36 2.41
C ILE A 208 6.96 -7.78 3.61
N THR A 209 6.75 -6.50 3.93
CA THR A 209 7.38 -5.87 5.09
C THR A 209 6.93 -6.54 6.40
N PHE A 210 5.65 -6.92 6.52
CA PHE A 210 5.12 -7.57 7.73
C PHE A 210 5.42 -9.06 7.83
N LEU A 211 5.83 -9.68 6.72
CA LEU A 211 6.29 -11.08 6.72
C LEU A 211 7.54 -11.28 7.60
N GLY A 212 8.22 -10.19 7.98
CA GLY A 212 9.30 -10.20 8.97
C GLY A 212 10.49 -11.04 8.50
N VAL A 213 10.81 -10.97 7.21
CA VAL A 213 11.90 -11.73 6.61
C VAL A 213 13.20 -10.99 6.86
N LEU A 214 14.04 -11.56 7.72
CA LEU A 214 15.35 -11.03 8.10
C LEU A 214 16.48 -11.83 7.43
N LYS A 215 17.71 -11.34 7.56
CA LYS A 215 18.91 -12.07 7.16
C LYS A 215 18.94 -13.46 7.81
N GLY A 216 19.24 -14.47 7.02
CA GLY A 216 19.29 -15.88 7.39
C GLY A 216 17.94 -16.59 7.37
N HIS A 217 16.82 -15.88 7.20
CA HIS A 217 15.50 -16.52 7.09
C HIS A 217 15.37 -17.28 5.76
N GLN A 218 14.58 -18.35 5.80
CA GLN A 218 14.13 -19.08 4.62
C GLN A 218 12.71 -18.64 4.27
N ILE A 219 12.48 -18.39 2.99
CA ILE A 219 11.16 -18.11 2.44
C ILE A 219 10.78 -19.16 1.41
N GLN A 220 9.52 -19.52 1.36
CA GLN A 220 8.91 -20.25 0.24
C GLN A 220 8.20 -19.23 -0.63
N VAL A 221 8.59 -19.17 -1.90
CA VAL A 221 7.89 -18.37 -2.92
C VAL A 221 7.11 -19.34 -3.79
N THR A 222 5.80 -19.11 -3.88
CA THR A 222 4.87 -19.89 -4.69
C THR A 222 4.30 -18.99 -5.78
N ALA A 223 4.19 -19.51 -7.00
CA ALA A 223 3.62 -18.77 -8.12
C ALA A 223 2.64 -19.64 -8.92
N THR A 224 1.52 -19.02 -9.31
CA THR A 224 0.54 -19.58 -10.25
C THR A 224 0.28 -18.57 -11.37
N GLY A 225 -0.31 -19.01 -12.48
CA GLY A 225 -0.58 -18.16 -13.65
C GLY A 225 0.36 -18.38 -14.83
N LYS A 226 0.27 -17.49 -15.82
CA LYS A 226 0.91 -17.67 -17.13
C LYS A 226 2.42 -17.46 -17.10
N GLN A 227 2.90 -16.57 -16.24
CA GLN A 227 4.32 -16.21 -16.13
C GLN A 227 4.95 -16.69 -14.82
N ARG A 228 4.45 -17.80 -14.27
CA ARG A 228 4.88 -18.29 -12.94
C ARG A 228 6.36 -18.67 -12.91
N ASP A 229 6.86 -19.31 -13.96
CA ASP A 229 8.25 -19.77 -14.04
C ASP A 229 9.22 -18.61 -14.17
N GLU A 230 8.88 -17.63 -15.02
CA GLU A 230 9.66 -16.42 -15.21
C GLU A 230 9.69 -15.57 -13.94
N ALA A 231 8.58 -15.49 -13.21
CA ALA A 231 8.50 -14.78 -11.94
C ALA A 231 9.39 -15.43 -10.87
N LEU A 232 9.30 -16.75 -10.69
CA LEU A 232 10.12 -17.46 -9.71
C LEU A 232 11.61 -17.36 -10.04
N LYS A 233 11.97 -17.47 -11.32
CA LYS A 233 13.35 -17.32 -11.77
C LYS A 233 13.90 -15.93 -11.44
N ALA A 234 13.16 -14.88 -11.79
CA ALA A 234 13.60 -13.50 -11.54
C ALA A 234 13.73 -13.16 -10.05
N LEU A 235 12.80 -13.67 -9.21
CA LEU A 235 12.89 -13.49 -7.77
C LEU A 235 14.06 -14.29 -7.16
N THR A 236 14.35 -15.47 -7.70
CA THR A 236 15.52 -16.26 -7.29
C THR A 236 16.82 -15.51 -7.61
N GLU A 237 16.98 -15.04 -8.84
CA GLU A 237 18.16 -14.27 -9.28
C GLU A 237 18.35 -13.00 -8.42
N LEU A 238 17.25 -12.31 -8.08
CA LEU A 238 17.29 -11.12 -7.23
C LEU A 238 17.75 -11.43 -5.80
N VAL A 239 17.30 -12.54 -5.22
CA VAL A 239 17.74 -12.97 -3.88
C VAL A 239 19.19 -13.45 -3.90
N GLU A 240 19.60 -14.18 -4.94
CA GLU A 240 20.98 -14.65 -5.12
C GLU A 240 21.96 -13.49 -5.34
N SER A 241 21.54 -12.42 -6.02
CA SER A 241 22.32 -11.18 -6.14
C SER A 241 22.32 -10.33 -4.86
N LYS A 242 21.69 -10.82 -3.78
CA LYS A 242 21.49 -10.10 -2.51
C LYS A 242 20.86 -8.72 -2.71
N PHE A 243 19.96 -8.57 -3.68
CA PHE A 243 19.35 -7.29 -4.01
C PHE A 243 20.36 -6.19 -4.37
N ASP A 244 21.55 -6.55 -4.87
CA ASP A 244 22.70 -5.67 -5.09
C ASP A 244 23.17 -4.93 -3.82
N GLU A 245 23.04 -5.58 -2.66
CA GLU A 245 23.63 -5.14 -1.38
C GLU A 245 24.96 -5.89 -1.13
N ASP A 246 25.94 -5.22 -0.50
CA ASP A 246 27.25 -5.78 -0.15
C ASP A 246 27.16 -6.90 0.90
#